data_AF-A0A285SQN9-F1
#
_entry.id   AF-A0A285SQN9-F1
#
_cell.length_a   1.000
_cell.length_b   1.000
_cell.length_c   1.000
_cell.angle_alpha   90.00
_cell.angle_beta   90.00
_cell.angle_gamma   90.00
#
_symmetry.space_group_name_H-M   'P 1'
#
loop_
_entity.id
_entity.type
_entity.pdbx_description
1 polymer ?
#
loop_
_entity_poly.entity_id
_entity_poly.type
_entity_poly.pdbx_seq_one_letter_code
_entity_poly.pdbx_strand_id
1 'polypeptide(L)'
;MKLYQVRKGQFVYYNNELHKVYGVKPMYKLSIHLIKLRDLSQHITSAASIEKYIPKENDSFIFDHKVYTLRQNQRPSAGDFILINNPAPDTLDHYSLNEIEVVETVDNKGVVTSDLDGIRHSEYLLMAPGRAPDSHPIDYKDMAGIDENYDDAGPQIIHPYAELSTQIGDIYKKKDNDMLIEAMVIAIKGHTIYLGGGYEVPHDELMNTDQWEFQYNPFNNGQS
;
A
#
# COMPACT_ATOMS: atom_id res chain seq x y z
N MET A 1 17.78 1.97 25.34
CA MET A 1 17.81 0.70 24.60
C MET A 1 18.42 0.98 23.23
N LYS A 2 19.62 0.49 22.93
CA LYS A 2 20.34 0.83 21.68
C LYS A 2 19.90 -0.10 20.55
N LEU A 3 19.04 0.40 19.65
CA LEU A 3 18.56 -0.29 18.43
C LEU A 3 19.70 -0.36 17.39
N TYR A 4 20.46 -1.46 17.37
CA TYR A 4 21.53 -1.68 16.36
C TYR A 4 21.13 -2.64 15.22
N GLN A 5 19.88 -3.11 15.15
CA GLN A 5 19.47 -4.04 14.08
C GLN A 5 18.12 -3.68 13.49
N VAL A 6 18.06 -2.52 12.84
CA VAL A 6 16.97 -2.22 11.92
C VAL A 6 17.13 -3.08 10.66
N ARG A 7 16.07 -3.72 10.21
CA ARG A 7 16.07 -4.63 9.04
C ARG A 7 14.90 -4.30 8.12
N LYS A 8 15.05 -4.59 6.82
CA LYS A 8 13.94 -4.53 5.85
C LYS A 8 12.76 -5.35 6.38
N GLY A 9 11.54 -4.85 6.15
CA GLY A 9 10.30 -5.46 6.58
C GLY A 9 9.83 -5.01 7.98
N GLN A 10 10.69 -4.44 8.83
CA GLN A 10 10.24 -4.06 10.18
C GLN A 10 9.20 -2.93 10.15
N PHE A 11 8.14 -3.09 10.93
CA PHE A 11 7.22 -1.99 11.22
C PHE A 11 7.85 -1.12 12.30
N VAL A 12 7.74 0.19 12.14
CA VAL A 12 8.31 1.18 13.05
C VAL A 12 7.42 2.40 13.15
N TYR A 13 7.43 3.06 14.31
CA TYR A 13 6.92 4.41 14.46
C TYR A 13 8.00 5.43 14.14
N TYR A 14 7.64 6.44 13.35
CA TYR A 14 8.45 7.62 13.05
C TYR A 14 7.52 8.83 13.02
N ASN A 15 7.86 9.91 13.73
CA ASN A 15 7.01 11.10 13.87
C ASN A 15 5.55 10.78 14.25
N ASN A 16 5.38 9.89 15.24
CA ASN A 16 4.09 9.39 15.71
C ASN A 16 3.28 8.55 14.71
N GLU A 17 3.76 8.27 13.49
CA GLU A 17 3.02 7.51 12.48
C GLU A 17 3.65 6.15 12.16
N LEU A 18 2.82 5.19 11.76
CA LEU A 18 3.25 3.83 11.42
C LEU A 18 3.87 3.74 10.01
N HIS A 19 5.06 3.13 9.96
CA HIS A 19 5.85 2.94 8.74
C HIS A 19 6.38 1.51 8.64
N LYS A 20 6.76 1.09 7.44
CA LYS A 20 7.55 -0.11 7.16
C LYS A 20 8.94 0.28 6.65
N VAL A 21 9.97 -0.42 7.13
CA VAL A 21 11.34 -0.25 6.63
C VAL A 21 11.48 -0.98 5.30
N TYR A 22 11.75 -0.27 4.21
CA TYR A 22 12.01 -0.90 2.90
C TYR A 22 13.49 -0.94 2.52
N GLY A 23 14.35 -0.15 3.20
CA GLY A 23 15.78 -0.14 2.92
C GLY A 23 16.62 0.36 4.09
N VAL A 24 17.84 -0.18 4.21
CA VAL A 24 18.85 0.25 5.19
C VAL A 24 20.16 0.46 4.43
N LYS A 25 20.71 1.68 4.45
CA LYS A 25 21.96 2.04 3.76
C LYS A 25 23.08 2.31 4.78
N PRO A 26 24.02 1.37 5.00
CA PRO A 26 25.05 1.50 6.02
C PRO A 26 26.05 2.63 5.75
N MET A 27 26.34 2.93 4.48
CA MET A 27 27.40 3.85 4.04
C MET A 27 27.12 5.33 4.39
N TYR A 28 25.86 5.74 4.52
CA TYR A 28 25.46 7.14 4.75
C TYR A 28 24.79 7.27 6.12
N LYS A 29 25.55 7.55 7.19
CA LYS A 29 25.04 7.86 8.54
C LYS A 29 23.95 6.90 9.09
N LEU A 30 23.92 5.62 8.66
CA LEU A 30 22.85 4.66 8.97
C LEU A 30 21.46 5.15 8.51
N SER A 31 21.37 5.58 7.25
CA SER A 31 20.13 6.01 6.60
C SER A 31 19.14 4.85 6.50
N ILE A 32 17.94 5.08 7.03
CA ILE A 32 16.82 4.15 7.00
C ILE A 32 15.75 4.73 6.11
N HIS A 33 15.34 3.91 5.16
CA HIS A 33 14.30 4.23 4.19
C HIS A 33 12.99 3.61 4.68
N LEU A 34 12.00 4.47 4.86
CA LEU A 34 10.68 4.14 5.38
C LEU A 34 9.63 4.41 4.32
N ILE A 35 8.60 3.57 4.32
CA ILE A 35 7.34 3.84 3.64
C ILE A 35 6.26 4.00 4.70
N LYS A 36 5.53 5.12 4.67
CA LYS A 36 4.40 5.35 5.56
C LYS A 36 3.23 4.49 5.11
N LEU A 37 2.66 3.69 6.01
CA LEU A 37 1.63 2.72 5.60
C LEU A 37 0.35 3.42 5.15
N ARG A 38 -0.03 4.53 5.79
CA ARG A 38 -1.26 5.28 5.48
C ARG A 38 -1.37 5.69 4.01
N ASP A 39 -0.31 6.25 3.43
CA ASP A 39 -0.35 6.95 2.14
C ASP A 39 0.77 6.56 1.19
N LEU A 40 1.58 5.56 1.57
CA LEU A 40 2.73 5.05 0.83
C LEU A 40 3.84 6.08 0.56
N SER A 41 3.81 7.24 1.22
CA SER A 41 4.86 8.25 1.11
C SER A 41 6.19 7.73 1.65
N GLN A 42 7.29 8.15 1.00
CA GLN A 42 8.63 7.71 1.35
C GLN A 42 9.33 8.71 2.26
N HIS A 43 9.90 8.22 3.35
CA HIS A 43 10.68 9.00 4.30
C HIS A 43 12.09 8.44 4.48
N ILE A 44 13.04 9.33 4.78
CA ILE A 44 14.41 8.96 5.12
C ILE A 44 14.71 9.46 6.52
N THR A 45 15.25 8.58 7.36
CA THR A 45 15.55 8.89 8.76
C THR A 45 16.76 8.11 9.26
N SER A 46 17.02 8.18 10.57
CA SER A 46 18.08 7.45 11.25
C SER A 46 17.53 6.42 12.23
N ALA A 47 18.34 5.41 12.58
CA ALA A 47 17.97 4.36 13.54
C ALA A 47 17.57 4.89 14.92
N ALA A 48 18.12 6.06 15.31
CA ALA A 48 17.85 6.66 16.61
C ALA A 48 16.47 7.35 16.68
N SER A 49 15.83 7.57 15.53
CA SER A 49 14.59 8.36 15.41
C SER A 49 13.34 7.50 15.25
N ILE A 50 13.49 6.17 15.31
CA ILE A 50 12.41 5.22 15.05
C ILE A 50 12.26 4.24 16.20
N GLU A 51 11.05 3.72 16.36
CA GLU A 51 10.72 2.74 17.39
C GLU A 51 10.05 1.51 16.77
N LYS A 52 10.57 0.32 17.07
CA LYS A 52 10.06 -0.92 16.48
C LYS A 52 8.64 -1.23 16.97
N TYR A 53 7.78 -1.64 16.03
CA TYR A 53 6.49 -2.27 16.28
C TYR A 53 6.46 -3.69 15.70
N ILE A 54 5.72 -4.60 16.33
CA ILE A 54 5.52 -5.97 15.85
C ILE A 54 4.02 -6.17 15.64
N PRO A 55 3.55 -6.26 14.38
CA PRO A 55 2.14 -6.53 14.09
C PRO A 55 1.68 -7.87 14.65
N LYS A 56 0.44 -7.91 15.11
CA LYS A 56 -0.22 -9.10 15.68
C LYS A 56 -1.70 -9.14 15.30
N GLU A 57 -2.33 -10.27 15.58
CA GLU A 57 -3.77 -10.44 15.39
C GLU A 57 -4.56 -9.34 16.11
N ASN A 58 -5.64 -8.89 15.46
CA ASN A 58 -6.52 -7.81 15.87
C ASN A 58 -5.90 -6.42 15.84
N ASP A 59 -4.64 -6.23 15.42
CA ASP A 59 -4.19 -4.88 15.11
C ASP A 59 -4.95 -4.34 13.91
N SER A 60 -5.29 -3.06 13.94
CA SER A 60 -5.89 -2.36 12.80
C SER A 60 -5.08 -1.14 12.41
N PHE A 61 -4.89 -0.92 11.12
CA PHE A 61 -4.11 0.18 10.58
C PHE A 61 -4.62 0.61 9.21
N ILE A 62 -4.26 1.83 8.82
CA ILE A 62 -4.46 2.33 7.47
C ILE A 62 -3.30 1.85 6.58
N PHE A 63 -3.64 1.20 5.48
CA PHE A 63 -2.75 0.87 4.39
C PHE A 63 -3.33 1.42 3.09
N ASP A 64 -2.56 2.26 2.41
CA ASP A 64 -2.99 2.94 1.17
C ASP A 64 -4.42 3.51 1.26
N HIS A 65 -4.61 4.41 2.21
CA HIS A 65 -5.85 5.14 2.47
C HIS A 65 -7.05 4.28 2.91
N LYS A 66 -6.88 2.96 3.03
CA LYS A 66 -7.92 2.02 3.45
C LYS A 66 -7.59 1.42 4.81
N VAL A 67 -8.61 1.27 5.65
CA VAL A 67 -8.46 0.67 6.97
C VAL A 67 -8.55 -0.85 6.86
N TYR A 68 -7.65 -1.55 7.55
CA TYR A 68 -7.67 -3.01 7.66
C TYR A 68 -7.50 -3.44 9.11
N THR A 69 -7.98 -4.64 9.41
CA THR A 69 -7.76 -5.36 10.67
C THR A 69 -7.10 -6.71 10.38
N LEU A 70 -6.03 -7.03 11.08
CA LEU A 70 -5.32 -8.30 10.94
C LEU A 70 -6.11 -9.45 11.57
N ARG A 71 -6.38 -10.51 10.80
CA ARG A 71 -7.12 -11.70 11.24
C ARG A 71 -6.35 -12.97 10.92
N GLN A 72 -6.22 -13.87 11.88
CA GLN A 72 -5.51 -15.14 11.67
C GLN A 72 -6.42 -16.26 11.15
N ASN A 73 -7.66 -16.32 11.64
CA ASN A 73 -8.56 -17.47 11.42
C ASN A 73 -9.65 -17.21 10.37
N GLN A 74 -9.52 -16.14 9.59
CA GLN A 74 -10.46 -15.80 8.53
C GLN A 74 -9.87 -16.23 7.18
N ARG A 75 -10.70 -16.89 6.35
CA ARG A 75 -10.26 -17.31 5.01
C ARG A 75 -10.21 -16.10 4.06
N PRO A 76 -9.10 -15.90 3.34
CA PRO A 76 -9.01 -14.88 2.30
C PRO A 76 -9.87 -15.24 1.08
N SER A 77 -10.10 -14.24 0.23
CA SER A 77 -10.59 -14.33 -1.14
C SER A 77 -9.56 -13.75 -2.10
N ALA A 78 -9.69 -14.04 -3.40
CA ALA A 78 -8.89 -13.37 -4.41
C ALA A 78 -9.13 -11.85 -4.35
N GLY A 79 -8.05 -11.07 -4.47
CA GLY A 79 -8.03 -9.61 -4.30
C GLY A 79 -7.81 -9.13 -2.86
N ASP A 80 -7.90 -10.01 -1.85
CA ASP A 80 -7.60 -9.62 -0.47
C ASP A 80 -6.09 -9.38 -0.27
N PHE A 81 -5.76 -8.53 0.71
CA PHE A 81 -4.38 -8.35 1.16
C PHE A 81 -4.04 -9.29 2.30
N ILE A 82 -2.80 -9.78 2.33
CA ILE A 82 -2.25 -10.54 3.45
C ILE A 82 -0.96 -9.89 3.94
N LEU A 83 -0.72 -9.96 5.25
CA LEU A 83 0.52 -9.56 5.88
C LEU A 83 1.29 -10.81 6.32
N ILE A 84 2.45 -11.04 5.72
CA ILE A 84 3.29 -12.20 6.05
C ILE A 84 3.93 -11.97 7.42
N ASN A 85 3.58 -12.76 8.44
CA ASN A 85 4.07 -12.57 9.81
C ASN A 85 5.00 -13.68 10.30
N ASN A 86 5.04 -14.82 9.60
CA ASN A 86 5.87 -15.96 9.95
C ASN A 86 6.40 -16.65 8.68
N PRO A 87 7.30 -15.99 7.92
CA PRO A 87 7.75 -16.48 6.63
C PRO A 87 8.62 -17.74 6.77
N ALA A 88 8.29 -18.77 6.01
CA ALA A 88 9.11 -19.95 5.79
C ALA A 88 9.05 -20.35 4.29
N PRO A 89 9.55 -19.49 3.39
CA PRO A 89 9.47 -19.69 1.94
C PRO A 89 10.12 -21.01 1.51
N ASP A 90 9.49 -21.68 0.54
CA ASP A 90 10.11 -22.81 -0.13
C ASP A 90 11.19 -22.30 -1.11
N THR A 91 11.96 -23.20 -1.72
CA THR A 91 13.14 -22.85 -2.54
C THR A 91 12.86 -21.90 -3.73
N LEU A 92 11.61 -21.80 -4.18
CA LEU A 92 11.22 -20.98 -5.33
C LEU A 92 10.46 -19.70 -4.94
N ASP A 93 10.05 -19.57 -3.67
CA ASP A 93 9.25 -18.43 -3.22
C ASP A 93 10.16 -17.28 -2.74
N HIS A 94 9.75 -16.04 -2.99
CA HIS A 94 10.58 -14.85 -2.76
C HIS A 94 9.95 -13.82 -1.80
N TYR A 95 9.24 -14.29 -0.79
CA TYR A 95 8.61 -13.43 0.20
C TYR A 95 9.38 -13.32 1.53
N SER A 96 9.10 -12.26 2.28
CA SER A 96 9.80 -11.93 3.51
C SER A 96 8.89 -11.48 4.65
N LEU A 97 9.47 -11.22 5.82
CA LEU A 97 8.71 -10.81 7.01
C LEU A 97 8.06 -9.44 6.78
N ASN A 98 6.77 -9.38 7.08
CA ASN A 98 5.86 -8.25 6.90
C ASN A 98 5.76 -7.74 5.46
N GLU A 99 6.02 -8.59 4.46
CA GLU A 99 5.52 -8.39 3.10
C GLU A 99 3.99 -8.19 3.16
N ILE A 100 3.47 -7.27 2.34
CA ILE A 100 2.04 -7.15 2.12
C ILE A 100 1.81 -7.58 0.68
N GLU A 101 1.04 -8.65 0.50
CA GLU A 101 0.83 -9.30 -0.78
C GLU A 101 -0.65 -9.33 -1.14
N VAL A 102 -0.95 -9.35 -2.44
CA VAL A 102 -2.31 -9.54 -2.95
C VAL A 102 -2.54 -11.02 -3.21
N VAL A 103 -3.66 -11.54 -2.73
CA VAL A 103 -4.10 -12.91 -2.98
C VAL A 103 -4.62 -13.03 -4.41
N GLU A 104 -3.97 -13.84 -5.23
CA GLU A 104 -4.42 -14.16 -6.59
C GLU A 104 -5.42 -15.33 -6.56
N THR A 105 -5.04 -16.41 -5.86
CA THR A 105 -5.90 -17.60 -5.69
C THR A 105 -5.79 -18.17 -4.28
N VAL A 106 -6.84 -18.87 -3.85
CA VAL A 106 -6.92 -19.49 -2.52
C VAL A 106 -6.99 -21.00 -2.68
N ASP A 107 -6.16 -21.73 -1.94
CA ASP A 107 -6.17 -23.17 -1.92
C ASP A 107 -6.40 -23.72 -0.49
N ASN A 108 -6.44 -25.05 -0.36
CA ASN A 108 -6.66 -25.68 0.95
C ASN A 108 -5.48 -25.56 1.91
N LYS A 109 -4.27 -25.25 1.42
CA LYS A 109 -3.02 -25.23 2.19
C LYS A 109 -2.56 -23.80 2.51
N GLY A 110 -3.08 -22.80 1.82
CA GLY A 110 -2.62 -21.43 1.80
C GLY A 110 -3.27 -20.59 0.70
N VAL A 111 -2.46 -19.68 0.16
CA VAL A 111 -2.79 -18.80 -0.95
C VAL A 111 -1.63 -18.77 -1.95
N VAL A 112 -1.95 -18.40 -3.19
CA VAL A 112 -0.96 -17.99 -4.18
C VAL A 112 -1.10 -16.49 -4.37
N THR A 113 0.01 -15.75 -4.32
CA THR A 113 0.02 -14.30 -4.50
C THR A 113 0.12 -13.92 -5.98
N SER A 114 -0.11 -12.64 -6.29
CA SER A 114 0.09 -12.12 -7.66
C SER A 114 1.55 -12.23 -8.14
N ASP A 115 2.51 -12.31 -7.23
CA ASP A 115 3.93 -12.58 -7.51
C ASP A 115 4.26 -14.07 -7.67
N LEU A 116 3.24 -14.93 -7.71
CA LEU A 116 3.31 -16.39 -7.87
C LEU A 116 3.95 -17.15 -6.70
N ASP A 117 4.03 -16.52 -5.52
CA ASP A 117 4.53 -17.16 -4.31
C ASP A 117 3.44 -17.99 -3.61
N GLY A 118 3.81 -19.19 -3.15
CA GLY A 118 2.95 -20.03 -2.33
C GLY A 118 3.10 -19.74 -0.84
N ILE A 119 2.04 -19.25 -0.19
CA ILE A 119 2.09 -18.87 1.23
C ILE A 119 1.08 -19.69 2.03
N ARG A 120 1.54 -20.47 3.03
CA ARG A 120 0.65 -21.31 3.85
C ARG A 120 -0.17 -20.46 4.82
N HIS A 121 -1.37 -20.95 5.18
CA HIS A 121 -2.27 -20.30 6.14
C HIS A 121 -1.64 -19.97 7.51
N SER A 122 -0.54 -20.62 7.88
CA SER A 122 0.19 -20.38 9.12
C SER A 122 1.24 -19.26 9.05
N GLU A 123 1.46 -18.67 7.88
CA GLU A 123 2.57 -17.75 7.60
C GLU A 123 2.14 -16.29 7.47
N TYR A 124 0.84 -16.05 7.41
CA TYR A 124 0.27 -14.73 7.20
C TYR A 124 -0.92 -14.44 8.12
N LEU A 125 -1.26 -13.16 8.20
CA LEU A 125 -2.51 -12.63 8.72
C LEU A 125 -3.28 -11.99 7.58
N LEU A 126 -4.57 -12.29 7.46
CA LEU A 126 -5.46 -11.61 6.51
C LEU A 126 -5.62 -10.15 6.93
N MET A 127 -5.46 -9.22 5.99
CA MET A 127 -5.84 -7.81 6.17
C MET A 127 -7.32 -7.68 5.81
N ALA A 128 -8.20 -7.95 6.78
CA ALA A 128 -9.64 -7.84 6.58
C ALA A 128 -10.06 -6.35 6.49
N PRO A 129 -10.83 -5.93 5.47
CA PRO A 129 -11.24 -4.54 5.34
C PRO A 129 -12.04 -4.02 6.54
N GLY A 130 -11.77 -2.78 6.92
CA GLY A 130 -12.45 -2.07 8.00
C GLY A 130 -11.77 -2.22 9.37
N ARG A 131 -12.26 -1.42 10.32
CA ARG A 131 -11.83 -1.45 11.71
C ARG A 131 -12.81 -2.31 12.51
N ALA A 132 -12.34 -3.45 13.01
CA ALA A 132 -13.20 -4.31 13.79
C ALA A 132 -13.47 -3.74 15.19
N PRO A 133 -14.61 -4.03 15.83
CA PRO A 133 -14.92 -3.52 17.18
C PRO A 133 -13.93 -3.97 18.25
N ASP A 134 -13.30 -5.13 18.06
CA ASP A 134 -12.30 -5.74 18.92
C ASP A 134 -10.85 -5.42 18.48
N SER A 135 -10.67 -4.52 17.52
CA SER A 135 -9.35 -4.19 16.99
C SER A 135 -8.56 -3.25 17.90
N HIS A 136 -7.25 -3.27 17.73
CA HIS A 136 -6.29 -2.39 18.39
C HIS A 136 -5.71 -1.46 17.31
N PRO A 137 -6.14 -0.19 17.24
CA PRO A 137 -5.58 0.73 16.27
C PRO A 137 -4.10 1.01 16.55
N ILE A 138 -3.29 0.96 15.49
CA ILE A 138 -1.83 1.14 15.56
C ILE A 138 -1.33 2.19 14.56
N ASP A 139 -2.22 3.02 14.01
CA ASP A 139 -1.86 4.06 13.04
C ASP A 139 -0.84 5.04 13.62
N TYR A 140 -0.99 5.30 14.93
CA TYR A 140 -0.18 6.21 15.70
C TYR A 140 0.34 5.58 16.97
N LYS A 141 1.51 6.03 17.42
CA LYS A 141 2.12 5.55 18.66
C LYS A 141 1.40 6.12 19.88
N ASP A 142 1.21 7.43 19.88
CA ASP A 142 0.56 8.19 20.92
C ASP A 142 -0.73 8.80 20.35
N MET A 143 -1.87 8.31 20.82
CA MET A 143 -3.21 8.76 20.43
C MET A 143 -3.60 10.10 21.10
N ALA A 144 -2.84 10.56 22.10
CA ALA A 144 -3.15 11.75 22.87
C ALA A 144 -2.99 13.02 22.01
N GLY A 145 -4.11 13.69 21.71
CA GLY A 145 -4.12 14.96 20.98
C GLY A 145 -4.31 14.83 19.47
N ILE A 146 -4.65 13.63 18.98
CA ILE A 146 -5.21 13.47 17.64
C ILE A 146 -6.70 13.78 17.77
N ASP A 147 -7.15 14.86 17.13
CA ASP A 147 -8.56 15.24 17.12
C ASP A 147 -9.29 14.19 16.27
N GLU A 148 -9.95 13.26 16.94
CA GLU A 148 -10.57 12.10 16.32
C GLU A 148 -11.86 12.51 15.61
N ASN A 149 -11.71 13.18 14.46
CA ASN A 149 -12.65 12.96 13.38
C ASN A 149 -12.38 11.54 12.88
N TYR A 150 -12.99 10.56 13.54
CA TYR A 150 -13.04 9.16 13.09
C TYR A 150 -13.70 9.01 11.71
N ASP A 151 -14.26 10.10 11.18
CA ASP A 151 -14.74 10.32 9.81
C ASP A 151 -13.67 10.91 8.86
N ASP A 152 -12.38 10.95 9.21
CA ASP A 152 -11.32 11.26 8.24
C ASP A 152 -10.89 10.01 7.43
N ALA A 153 -11.61 8.91 7.59
CA ALA A 153 -12.11 8.22 6.41
C ALA A 153 -13.37 8.98 5.98
N GLY A 154 -13.19 10.06 5.20
CA GLY A 154 -14.28 10.88 4.67
C GLY A 154 -15.49 10.04 4.27
N PRO A 155 -16.71 10.56 4.47
CA PRO A 155 -17.97 9.81 4.59
C PRO A 155 -17.92 8.63 3.66
N GLN A 156 -17.71 7.40 4.20
CA GLN A 156 -17.30 6.23 3.44
C GLN A 156 -17.48 6.51 1.97
N ILE A 157 -16.46 7.07 1.34
CA ILE A 157 -16.50 7.08 -0.10
C ILE A 157 -16.22 5.61 -0.35
N ILE A 158 -17.32 4.84 -0.36
CA ILE A 158 -17.60 3.88 -1.39
C ILE A 158 -17.36 4.70 -2.66
N HIS A 159 -16.08 4.92 -2.97
CA HIS A 159 -15.62 5.06 -4.31
C HIS A 159 -15.84 3.64 -4.78
N PRO A 160 -16.83 3.38 -5.65
CA PRO A 160 -16.96 2.10 -6.32
C PRO A 160 -15.75 1.82 -7.25
N TYR A 161 -14.63 2.51 -7.03
CA TYR A 161 -13.53 2.76 -7.94
C TYR A 161 -12.18 2.72 -7.23
N ALA A 162 -12.12 2.25 -5.98
CA ALA A 162 -10.84 1.92 -5.32
C ALA A 162 -10.15 0.68 -5.93
N GLU A 163 -10.46 0.38 -7.18
CA GLU A 163 -9.91 -0.62 -8.09
C GLU A 163 -9.18 0.02 -9.30
N LEU A 164 -9.09 1.35 -9.43
CA LEU A 164 -8.61 1.94 -10.69
C LEU A 164 -7.28 2.69 -10.56
N SER A 165 -6.38 2.27 -11.42
CA SER A 165 -4.92 2.26 -11.35
C SER A 165 -4.22 3.56 -11.74
N THR A 166 -4.94 4.69 -11.78
CA THR A 166 -4.40 5.95 -12.29
C THR A 166 -3.77 6.82 -11.21
N GLN A 167 -2.53 7.20 -11.44
CA GLN A 167 -1.72 8.02 -10.55
C GLN A 167 -1.34 9.35 -11.22
N ILE A 168 -1.02 10.35 -10.41
CA ILE A 168 -0.40 11.58 -10.89
C ILE A 168 0.93 11.21 -11.58
N GLY A 169 1.14 11.75 -12.78
CA GLY A 169 2.28 11.43 -13.62
C GLY A 169 2.03 10.34 -14.65
N ASP A 170 0.93 9.60 -14.58
CA ASP A 170 0.58 8.64 -15.62
C ASP A 170 0.32 9.37 -16.94
N ILE A 171 0.86 8.85 -18.03
CA ILE A 171 0.66 9.39 -19.37
C ILE A 171 -0.30 8.48 -20.12
N TYR A 172 -1.35 9.08 -20.68
CA TYR A 172 -2.36 8.40 -21.49
C TYR A 172 -2.39 8.97 -22.89
N LYS A 173 -2.65 8.08 -23.85
CA LYS A 173 -2.86 8.41 -25.26
C LYS A 173 -4.31 8.13 -25.66
N LYS A 174 -4.97 9.09 -26.30
CA LYS A 174 -6.32 8.92 -26.82
C LYS A 174 -6.29 8.10 -28.12
N LYS A 175 -7.16 7.10 -28.24
CA LYS A 175 -7.30 6.19 -29.39
C LYS A 175 -8.25 6.72 -30.49
N ASP A 176 -8.33 8.04 -30.65
CA ASP A 176 -9.19 8.65 -31.67
C ASP A 176 -8.45 8.77 -33.01
N ASN A 177 -9.14 8.53 -34.13
CA ASN A 177 -8.56 8.50 -35.48
C ASN A 177 -8.23 9.91 -36.01
N ASP A 178 -8.84 10.95 -35.46
CA ASP A 178 -8.74 12.31 -36.00
C ASP A 178 -7.84 13.25 -35.17
N MET A 179 -7.46 12.88 -33.93
CA MET A 179 -6.63 13.75 -33.07
C MET A 179 -5.70 12.95 -32.15
N LEU A 180 -4.39 13.14 -32.31
CA LEU A 180 -3.37 12.56 -31.43
C LEU A 180 -3.26 13.40 -30.16
N ILE A 181 -3.89 12.92 -29.08
CA ILE A 181 -3.74 13.49 -27.74
C ILE A 181 -2.92 12.50 -26.90
N GLU A 182 -1.77 12.96 -26.41
CA GLU A 182 -0.96 12.27 -25.40
C GLU A 182 -0.73 13.26 -24.26
N ALA A 183 -1.19 12.93 -23.06
CA ALA A 183 -1.18 13.86 -21.94
C ALA A 183 -0.98 13.15 -20.60
N MET A 184 -0.29 13.85 -19.70
CA MET A 184 0.03 13.40 -18.35
C MET A 184 -1.06 13.81 -17.36
N VAL A 185 -1.41 12.94 -16.41
CA VAL A 185 -2.24 13.29 -15.26
C VAL A 185 -1.48 14.27 -14.36
N ILE A 186 -1.99 15.49 -14.22
CA ILE A 186 -1.37 16.55 -13.41
C ILE A 186 -2.10 16.79 -12.08
N ALA A 187 -3.39 16.46 -12.02
CA ALA A 187 -4.17 16.52 -10.79
C ALA A 187 -5.40 15.60 -10.88
N ILE A 188 -5.88 15.18 -9.72
CA ILE A 188 -7.13 14.41 -9.58
C ILE A 188 -7.96 15.14 -8.54
N LYS A 189 -9.22 15.47 -8.85
CA LYS A 189 -10.15 16.12 -7.93
C LYS A 189 -11.48 15.40 -7.98
N GLY A 190 -11.75 14.55 -6.97
CA GLY A 190 -12.94 13.71 -6.98
C GLY A 190 -12.95 12.79 -8.20
N HIS A 191 -13.99 12.90 -9.04
CA HIS A 191 -14.17 12.08 -10.24
C HIS A 191 -13.59 12.70 -11.53
N THR A 192 -12.92 13.84 -11.40
CA THR A 192 -12.36 14.58 -12.53
C THR A 192 -10.84 14.46 -12.54
N ILE A 193 -10.31 14.02 -13.68
CA ILE A 193 -8.88 13.92 -13.95
C ILE A 193 -8.47 15.11 -14.81
N TYR A 194 -7.43 15.81 -14.37
CA TYR A 194 -6.84 16.93 -15.09
C TYR A 194 -5.60 16.44 -15.81
N LEU A 195 -5.60 16.57 -17.13
CA LEU A 195 -4.47 16.21 -17.98
C LEU A 195 -3.70 17.46 -18.41
N GLY A 196 -2.39 17.29 -18.64
CA GLY A 196 -1.53 18.32 -19.22
C GLY A 196 -2.11 18.86 -20.52
N GLY A 197 -2.01 20.17 -20.73
CA GLY A 197 -2.67 20.86 -21.84
C GLY A 197 -4.07 21.40 -21.52
N GLY A 198 -4.52 21.27 -20.27
CA GLY A 198 -5.77 21.87 -19.79
C GLY A 198 -7.02 21.04 -20.07
N TYR A 199 -6.86 19.74 -20.36
CA TYR A 199 -7.99 18.84 -20.54
C TYR A 199 -8.51 18.33 -19.20
N GLU A 200 -9.82 18.20 -19.11
CA GLU A 200 -10.53 17.67 -17.96
C GLU A 200 -11.38 16.50 -18.44
N VAL A 201 -11.16 15.31 -17.89
CA VAL A 201 -11.91 14.11 -18.26
C VAL A 201 -12.50 13.44 -17.03
N PRO A 202 -13.71 12.88 -17.09
CA PRO A 202 -14.21 11.99 -16.06
C PRO A 202 -13.30 10.77 -15.93
N HIS A 203 -13.15 10.29 -14.71
CA HIS A 203 -12.34 9.11 -14.42
C HIS A 203 -12.77 7.89 -15.27
N ASP A 204 -14.08 7.64 -15.39
CA ASP A 204 -14.65 6.53 -16.18
C ASP A 204 -14.27 6.58 -17.67
N GLU A 205 -14.12 7.80 -18.19
CA GLU A 205 -13.71 8.01 -19.57
C GLU A 205 -12.26 7.59 -19.76
N LEU A 206 -11.37 8.04 -18.86
CA LEU A 206 -9.94 7.71 -18.93
C LEU A 206 -9.68 6.21 -18.73
N MET A 207 -10.51 5.52 -17.95
CA MET A 207 -10.43 4.07 -17.76
C MET A 207 -10.95 3.26 -18.95
N ASN A 208 -11.63 3.90 -19.90
CA ASN A 208 -12.14 3.22 -21.08
C ASN A 208 -10.98 2.91 -22.03
N THR A 209 -10.54 1.65 -22.05
CA THR A 209 -9.43 1.18 -22.90
C THR A 209 -9.69 1.25 -24.40
N ASP A 210 -10.95 1.43 -24.81
CA ASP A 210 -11.30 1.67 -26.21
C ASP A 210 -11.05 3.13 -26.60
N GLN A 211 -11.03 4.05 -25.63
CA GLN A 211 -10.84 5.49 -25.86
C GLN A 211 -9.44 5.97 -25.45
N TRP A 212 -8.85 5.39 -24.42
CA TRP A 212 -7.57 5.81 -23.85
C TRP A 212 -6.64 4.62 -23.61
N GLU A 213 -5.34 4.87 -23.76
CA GLU A 213 -4.29 3.87 -23.61
C GLU A 213 -3.22 4.40 -22.65
N PHE A 214 -3.04 3.72 -21.52
CA PHE A 214 -1.91 4.00 -20.64
C PHE A 214 -0.59 3.75 -21.38
N GLN A 215 0.35 4.69 -21.24
CA GLN A 215 1.67 4.61 -21.88
C GLN A 215 2.74 4.24 -20.85
N TYR A 216 3.02 5.15 -19.92
CA TYR A 216 4.03 5.01 -18.88
C TYR A 216 3.84 6.10 -17.82
N ASN A 217 4.55 5.98 -16.70
CA ASN A 217 4.71 7.04 -15.72
C ASN A 217 6.20 7.34 -15.54
N PRO A 218 6.68 8.55 -15.88
CA PRO A 218 8.11 8.89 -15.84
C PRO A 218 8.68 8.95 -14.42
N PHE A 219 7.82 8.96 -13.40
CA PHE A 219 8.21 8.94 -11.99
C PHE A 219 8.26 7.51 -11.43
N ASN A 220 7.66 6.53 -12.12
CA ASN A 220 7.77 5.11 -11.81
C ASN A 220 9.04 4.51 -12.45
N ASN A 221 10.20 5.01 -12.03
CA ASN A 221 11.48 4.40 -12.40
C ASN A 221 11.78 3.20 -11.48
N GLY A 222 11.19 2.05 -11.82
CA GLY A 222 11.74 0.75 -11.46
C GLY A 222 13.06 0.54 -12.19
N GLN A 223 14.10 0.14 -11.44
CA GLN A 223 15.45 -0.06 -11.93
C GLN A 223 15.50 -1.12 -13.04
N SER A 224 16.14 -0.78 -14.16
CA SER A 224 16.71 -1.70 -15.14
C SER A 224 17.82 -2.56 -14.54
#